data_AF-A0A514X0B5-F1
#
_entry.id   AF-A0A514X0B5-F1
#
_cell.length_a   1.000
_cell.length_b   1.000
_cell.length_c   1.000
_cell.angle_alpha   90.00
_cell.angle_beta   90.00
_cell.angle_gamma   90.00
#
_symmetry.space_group_name_H-M   'P 1'
#
loop_
_entity.id
_entity.type
_entity.pdbx_description
1 polymer ?
#
loop_
_entity_poly.entity_id
_entity_poly.type
_entity_poly.pdbx_seq_one_letter_code
_entity_poly.pdbx_strand_id
1 'polypeptide(L)'
;MEEIEVPLEQTQEHLQHAAHHSHDGGGGGFSLINLGAVMSAILAVFAAICALLAGHYSNEAMIEQIKSSDQWSYYQAKGIKGALQEFRLEMNTTQGEEKIEKIKERIEKYKKDQEEIQEVAKEKEEASEKLLKWHERLAMAVTFFQVAIAVIAIGVLTRKKFFFYMGSTSGLIGLGCFISFFFLR
;
A
#
# COMPACT_ATOMS: atom_id res chain seq x y z
N MET A 1 -6.02 -4.19 8.11
CA MET A 1 -5.90 -3.81 6.70
C MET A 1 -7.20 -3.10 6.38
N GLU A 2 -7.20 -1.77 6.31
CA GLU A 2 -8.37 -1.04 5.81
C GLU A 2 -8.50 -1.45 4.34
N GLU A 3 -9.54 -2.20 4.00
CA GLU A 3 -9.97 -2.28 2.61
C GLU A 3 -10.17 -0.84 2.16
N ILE A 4 -9.55 -0.46 1.04
CA ILE A 4 -9.89 0.78 0.37
C ILE A 4 -11.30 0.56 -0.18
N GLU A 5 -12.30 0.78 0.68
CA GLU A 5 -13.70 0.80 0.29
C GLU A 5 -13.86 1.99 -0.65
N VAL A 6 -13.80 1.71 -1.95
CA VAL A 6 -14.05 2.71 -2.98
C VAL A 6 -15.58 2.92 -2.98
N PRO A 7 -16.11 4.09 -2.58
CA PRO A 7 -17.56 4.31 -2.51
C PRO A 7 -18.14 4.54 -3.92
N LEU A 8 -17.95 3.54 -4.78
CA LEU A 8 -18.37 3.54 -6.17
C LEU A 8 -19.88 3.31 -6.27
N GLU A 9 -20.46 2.47 -5.40
CA GLU A 9 -21.88 2.11 -5.46
C GLU A 9 -22.78 3.33 -5.40
N GLN A 10 -22.63 4.19 -4.39
CA GLN A 10 -23.48 5.39 -4.25
C GLN A 10 -23.34 6.32 -5.45
N THR A 11 -22.12 6.49 -5.95
CA THR A 11 -21.85 7.40 -7.07
C THR A 11 -22.37 6.84 -8.40
N GLN A 12 -22.29 5.52 -8.60
CA GLN A 12 -22.83 4.80 -9.75
C GLN A 12 -24.36 4.73 -9.71
N GLU A 13 -24.96 4.48 -8.55
CA GLU A 13 -26.41 4.51 -8.37
C GLU A 13 -26.97 5.89 -8.70
N HIS A 14 -26.36 6.97 -8.21
CA HIS A 14 -26.80 8.32 -8.54
C HIS A 14 -26.67 8.65 -10.04
N LEU A 15 -25.61 8.15 -10.70
CA LEU A 15 -25.45 8.27 -12.16
C LEU A 15 -26.51 7.45 -12.92
N GLN A 16 -26.79 6.22 -12.50
CA GLN A 16 -27.82 5.36 -13.11
C GLN A 16 -29.23 5.91 -12.91
N HIS A 17 -29.56 6.39 -11.69
CA HIS A 17 -30.83 7.04 -11.41
C HIS A 17 -31.01 8.31 -12.26
N ALA A 18 -29.98 9.15 -12.38
CA ALA A 18 -30.03 10.32 -13.25
C ALA A 18 -30.20 9.96 -14.74
N ALA A 19 -29.66 8.83 -15.19
CA ALA A 19 -29.85 8.30 -16.54
C ALA A 19 -31.28 7.74 -16.76
N HIS A 20 -31.85 7.03 -15.79
CA HIS A 20 -33.21 6.50 -15.87
C HIS A 20 -34.28 7.61 -15.83
N HIS A 21 -34.13 8.64 -15.01
CA HIS A 21 -35.09 9.75 -14.91
C HIS A 21 -35.10 10.71 -16.12
N SER A 22 -34.11 10.62 -17.01
CA SER A 22 -34.02 11.46 -18.21
C SER A 22 -34.61 10.84 -19.48
N HIS A 23 -35.13 9.61 -19.40
CA HIS A 23 -35.80 8.92 -20.51
C HIS A 23 -37.14 9.57 -20.93
N ASP A 24 -37.76 10.41 -20.07
CA ASP A 24 -39.05 11.07 -20.34
C ASP A 24 -38.95 12.48 -20.96
N GLY A 25 -37.74 13.02 -21.21
CA GLY A 25 -37.59 14.43 -21.59
C GLY A 25 -36.50 14.75 -22.64
N GLY A 26 -36.91 14.80 -23.91
CA GLY A 26 -36.39 15.68 -24.98
C GLY A 26 -34.87 15.91 -25.14
N GLY A 27 -34.24 15.17 -26.05
CA GLY A 27 -33.54 15.74 -27.23
C GLY A 27 -32.08 16.20 -27.16
N GLY A 28 -31.47 16.45 -25.99
CA GLY A 28 -30.05 16.93 -25.96
C GLY A 28 -29.19 16.47 -24.79
N GLY A 29 -29.81 16.06 -23.67
CA GLY A 29 -29.11 15.58 -22.48
C GLY A 29 -28.67 14.11 -22.56
N PHE A 30 -29.33 13.30 -23.38
CA PHE A 30 -29.13 11.84 -23.45
C PHE A 30 -27.69 11.44 -23.80
N SER A 31 -27.04 12.17 -24.73
CA SER A 31 -25.66 11.87 -25.12
C SER A 31 -24.63 12.21 -24.05
N LEU A 32 -24.83 13.27 -23.25
CA LEU A 32 -23.88 13.68 -22.21
C LEU A 32 -24.00 12.78 -20.97
N ILE A 33 -25.22 12.36 -20.63
CA ILE A 33 -25.45 11.44 -19.50
C ILE A 33 -24.88 10.06 -19.82
N ASN A 34 -25.16 9.51 -21.02
CA ASN A 34 -24.61 8.22 -21.43
C ASN A 34 -23.07 8.26 -21.56
N LEU A 35 -22.51 9.34 -22.12
CA LEU A 35 -21.05 9.48 -22.20
C LEU A 35 -20.40 9.62 -20.82
N GLY A 36 -21.00 10.39 -19.91
CA GLY A 36 -20.52 10.52 -18.53
C GLY A 36 -20.59 9.20 -17.76
N ALA A 37 -21.67 8.44 -17.92
CA ALA A 37 -21.82 7.11 -17.32
C ALA A 37 -20.76 6.12 -17.84
N VAL A 38 -20.51 6.09 -19.15
CA VAL A 38 -19.47 5.23 -19.75
C VAL A 38 -18.07 5.63 -19.27
N MET A 39 -17.76 6.93 -19.22
CA MET A 39 -16.46 7.41 -18.73
C MET A 39 -16.25 7.09 -17.24
N SER A 40 -17.26 7.31 -16.40
CA SER A 40 -17.21 6.93 -14.99
C SER A 40 -17.06 5.42 -14.81
N ALA A 41 -17.71 4.59 -15.63
CA ALA A 41 -17.55 3.14 -15.58
C ALA A 41 -16.13 2.71 -15.95
N ILE A 42 -15.54 3.29 -17.00
CA ILE A 42 -14.15 3.03 -17.39
C ILE A 42 -13.18 3.43 -16.28
N LEU A 43 -13.34 4.63 -15.71
CA LEU A 43 -12.50 5.10 -14.60
C LEU A 43 -12.67 4.24 -13.35
N ALA A 44 -13.88 3.74 -13.07
CA ALA A 44 -14.14 2.85 -11.95
C ALA A 44 -13.41 1.51 -12.10
N VAL A 45 -13.36 0.95 -13.32
CA VAL A 45 -12.58 -0.27 -13.61
C VAL A 45 -11.09 -0.03 -13.35
N PHE A 46 -10.54 1.10 -13.81
CA PHE A 46 -9.14 1.44 -13.53
C PHE A 46 -8.87 1.68 -12.03
N ALA A 47 -9.78 2.36 -11.32
CA ALA A 47 -9.69 2.56 -9.89
C ALA A 47 -9.69 1.22 -9.14
N ALA A 48 -10.56 0.29 -9.52
CA ALA A 48 -10.64 -1.05 -8.93
C ALA A 48 -9.35 -1.86 -9.17
N ILE A 49 -8.79 -1.82 -10.39
CA ILE A 49 -7.51 -2.47 -10.70
C ILE A 49 -6.38 -1.87 -9.85
N CYS A 50 -6.32 -0.54 -9.74
CA CYS A 50 -5.31 0.13 -8.92
C CYS A 50 -5.45 -0.23 -7.43
N ALA A 51 -6.68 -0.27 -6.92
CA ALA A 51 -6.95 -0.63 -5.53
C ALA A 51 -6.53 -2.08 -5.23
N LEU A 52 -6.83 -3.02 -6.13
CA LEU A 52 -6.42 -4.42 -6.00
C LEU A 52 -4.90 -4.57 -6.01
N LEU A 53 -4.22 -3.85 -6.91
CA LEU A 53 -2.76 -3.87 -6.99
C LEU A 53 -2.12 -3.21 -5.75
N ALA A 54 -2.69 -2.10 -5.27
CA ALA A 54 -2.26 -1.44 -4.04
C ALA A 54 -2.40 -2.37 -2.84
N GLY A 55 -3.52 -3.09 -2.74
CA GLY A 55 -3.77 -4.08 -1.69
C GLY A 55 -2.76 -5.22 -1.73
N HIS A 56 -2.43 -5.74 -2.93
CA HIS A 56 -1.40 -6.77 -3.09
C HIS A 56 -0.03 -6.32 -2.57
N TYR A 57 0.44 -5.13 -2.96
CA TYR A 57 1.72 -4.59 -2.48
C TYR A 57 1.72 -4.32 -0.98
N SER A 58 0.60 -3.83 -0.42
CA SER A 58 0.44 -3.67 1.03
C SER A 58 0.54 -5.00 1.77
N ASN A 59 -0.08 -6.06 1.24
CA ASN A 59 -0.02 -7.39 1.83
C ASN A 59 1.41 -7.94 1.81
N GLU A 60 2.10 -7.83 0.67
CA GLU A 60 3.48 -8.31 0.55
C GLU A 60 4.43 -7.53 1.48
N ALA A 61 4.25 -6.20 1.57
CA ALA A 61 5.00 -5.37 2.51
C ALA A 61 4.79 -5.83 3.96
N MET A 62 3.53 -6.10 4.33
CA MET A 62 3.19 -6.59 5.67
C MET A 62 3.85 -7.95 5.95
N ILE A 63 3.90 -8.87 4.98
CA ILE A 63 4.59 -10.15 5.13
C ILE A 63 6.09 -9.93 5.38
N GLU A 64 6.75 -9.06 4.61
CA GLU A 64 8.18 -8.76 4.81
C GLU A 64 8.44 -8.04 6.15
N GLN A 65 7.53 -7.16 6.58
CA GLN A 65 7.59 -6.51 7.89
C GLN A 65 7.48 -7.52 9.04
N ILE A 66 6.57 -8.50 8.93
CA ILE A 66 6.43 -9.58 9.91
C ILE A 66 7.71 -10.40 9.97
N LYS A 67 8.28 -10.79 8.81
CA LYS A 67 9.57 -11.50 8.75
C LYS A 67 10.71 -10.70 9.39
N SER A 68 10.78 -9.38 9.14
CA SER A 68 11.76 -8.50 9.79
C SER A 68 11.57 -8.48 11.31
N SER A 69 10.32 -8.37 11.79
CA SER A 69 9.99 -8.41 13.22
C SER A 69 10.38 -9.75 13.88
N ASP A 70 10.21 -10.87 13.18
CA ASP A 70 10.66 -12.19 13.64
C ASP A 70 12.19 -12.23 13.78
N GLN A 71 12.93 -11.64 12.84
CA GLN A 71 14.39 -11.53 12.95
C GLN A 71 14.82 -10.65 14.13
N TRP A 72 14.16 -9.52 14.35
CA TRP A 72 14.41 -8.69 15.52
C TRP A 72 14.13 -9.42 16.83
N SER A 73 13.09 -10.26 16.86
CA SER A 73 12.79 -11.12 18.01
C SER A 73 13.88 -12.16 18.24
N TYR A 74 14.41 -12.75 17.18
CA TYR A 74 15.53 -13.70 17.24
C TYR A 74 16.83 -13.03 17.71
N TYR A 75 17.11 -11.82 17.23
CA TYR A 75 18.22 -10.97 17.69
C TYR A 75 18.15 -10.72 19.20
N GLN A 76 16.97 -10.34 19.71
CA GLN A 76 16.77 -10.10 21.14
C GLN A 76 16.95 -11.39 21.95
N ALA A 77 16.41 -12.52 21.48
CA ALA A 77 16.58 -13.81 22.14
C ALA A 77 18.05 -14.25 22.21
N LYS A 78 18.85 -13.98 21.17
CA LYS A 78 20.30 -14.22 21.16
C LYS A 78 21.03 -13.32 22.15
N GLY A 79 20.65 -12.04 22.22
CA GLY A 79 21.21 -11.10 23.19
C GLY A 79 20.97 -11.53 24.64
N ILE A 80 19.75 -11.98 24.96
CA ILE A 80 19.42 -12.52 26.29
C ILE A 80 20.25 -13.78 26.59
N LYS A 81 20.42 -14.69 25.61
CA LYS A 81 21.26 -15.89 25.77
C LYS A 81 22.72 -15.53 25.99
N GLY A 82 23.23 -14.51 25.29
CA GLY A 82 24.58 -13.96 25.48
C GLY A 82 24.78 -13.37 26.87
N ALA A 83 23.89 -12.47 27.28
CA ALA A 83 23.90 -11.85 28.61
C ALA A 83 23.80 -12.90 29.74
N LEU A 84 23.02 -13.97 29.54
CA LEU A 84 22.97 -15.08 30.50
C LEU A 84 24.29 -15.85 30.60
N GLN A 85 25.04 -15.99 29.51
CA GLN A 85 26.37 -16.59 29.55
C GLN A 85 27.39 -15.66 30.23
N GLU A 86 27.32 -14.35 29.96
CA GLU A 86 28.14 -13.34 30.63
C GLU A 86 27.89 -13.35 32.14
N PHE A 87 26.63 -13.33 32.57
CA PHE A 87 26.24 -13.44 33.98
C PHE A 87 26.76 -14.73 34.64
N ARG A 88 26.71 -15.88 33.92
CA ARG A 88 27.27 -17.15 34.42
C ARG A 88 28.78 -17.08 34.63
N LEU A 89 29.49 -16.32 33.79
CA LEU A 89 30.92 -16.10 33.91
C LEU A 89 31.24 -15.27 35.17
N GLU A 90 30.51 -14.18 35.39
CA GLU A 90 30.66 -13.30 36.55
C GLU A 90 30.37 -14.02 37.87
N MET A 91 29.35 -14.88 37.89
CA MET A 91 28.93 -15.61 39.09
C MET A 91 29.80 -16.84 39.41
N ASN A 92 30.51 -17.42 38.44
CA ASN A 92 31.31 -18.65 38.63
C ASN A 92 32.80 -18.41 38.41
N THR A 93 33.41 -17.56 39.24
CA THR A 93 34.85 -17.24 39.21
C THR A 93 35.77 -18.42 39.55
N THR A 94 35.22 -19.57 39.98
CA THR A 94 35.95 -20.78 40.39
C THR A 94 36.05 -21.87 39.31
N GLN A 95 35.56 -21.62 38.08
CA GLN A 95 35.69 -22.61 37.00
C GLN A 95 37.10 -22.63 36.40
N GLY A 96 37.58 -23.81 36.00
CA GLY A 96 38.88 -23.95 35.33
C GLY A 96 38.95 -23.17 34.01
N GLU A 97 40.14 -22.72 33.65
CA GLU A 97 40.42 -21.82 32.51
C GLU A 97 39.76 -22.28 31.19
N GLU A 98 39.73 -23.59 30.92
CA GLU A 98 39.12 -24.19 29.74
C GLU A 98 37.60 -23.92 29.62
N LYS A 99 36.87 -23.85 30.75
CA LYS A 99 35.42 -23.56 30.74
C LYS A 99 35.15 -22.08 30.51
N ILE A 100 36.01 -21.21 31.04
CA ILE A 100 35.95 -19.77 30.86
C ILE A 100 36.16 -19.42 29.38
N GLU A 101 37.13 -20.06 28.72
CA GLU A 101 37.41 -19.87 27.30
C GLU A 101 36.23 -20.32 26.42
N LYS A 102 35.68 -21.51 26.66
CA LYS A 102 34.48 -22.01 25.95
C LYS A 102 33.24 -21.12 26.09
N ILE A 103 33.07 -20.47 27.25
CA ILE A 103 31.96 -19.52 27.47
C ILE A 103 32.20 -18.22 26.68
N LYS A 104 33.43 -17.70 26.68
CA LYS A 104 33.80 -16.51 25.89
C LYS A 104 33.62 -16.74 24.39
N GLU A 105 34.07 -17.87 23.86
CA GLU A 105 33.84 -18.24 22.46
C GLU A 105 32.34 -18.26 22.11
N ARG A 106 31.51 -18.79 23.01
CA ARG A 106 30.06 -18.84 22.80
C ARG A 106 29.42 -17.45 22.81
N ILE A 107 29.89 -16.55 23.67
CA ILE A 107 29.45 -15.15 23.71
C ILE A 107 29.83 -14.45 22.40
N GLU A 108 31.06 -14.61 21.93
CA GLU A 108 31.52 -14.02 20.67
C GLU A 108 30.72 -14.57 19.48
N LYS A 109 30.44 -15.87 19.46
CA LYS A 109 29.55 -16.48 18.47
C LYS A 109 28.16 -15.86 18.49
N TYR A 110 27.55 -15.65 19.66
CA TYR A 110 26.24 -15.01 19.74
C TYR A 110 26.26 -13.55 19.28
N LYS A 111 27.35 -12.81 19.50
CA LYS A 111 27.50 -11.45 18.96
C LYS A 111 27.58 -11.45 17.43
N LYS A 112 28.36 -12.36 16.83
CA LYS A 112 28.41 -12.53 15.38
C LYS A 112 27.06 -12.94 14.78
N ASP A 113 26.39 -13.93 15.40
CA ASP A 113 25.04 -14.33 14.99
C ASP A 113 24.09 -13.11 15.04
N GLN A 114 24.18 -12.27 16.09
CA GLN A 114 23.36 -11.07 16.23
C GLN A 114 23.59 -10.03 15.13
N GLU A 115 24.84 -9.80 14.73
CA GLU A 115 25.17 -8.90 13.61
C GLU A 115 24.56 -9.40 12.29
N GLU A 116 24.67 -10.70 12.00
CA GLU A 116 24.09 -11.32 10.80
C GLU A 116 22.56 -11.22 10.81
N ILE A 117 21.90 -11.51 11.94
CA ILE A 117 20.45 -11.39 12.09
C ILE A 117 20.00 -9.93 11.90
N GLN A 118 20.78 -8.98 12.40
CA GLN A 118 20.48 -7.55 12.26
C GLN A 118 20.53 -7.10 10.80
N GLU A 119 21.52 -7.56 10.02
CA GLU A 119 21.59 -7.27 8.58
C GLU A 119 20.37 -7.83 7.85
N VAL A 120 20.01 -9.09 8.10
CA VAL A 120 18.82 -9.71 7.48
C VAL A 120 17.53 -8.98 7.90
N ALA A 121 17.41 -8.58 9.16
CA ALA A 121 16.24 -7.84 9.65
C ALA A 121 16.07 -6.50 8.91
N LYS A 122 17.18 -5.76 8.71
CA LYS A 122 17.19 -4.49 7.98
C LYS A 122 16.90 -4.67 6.49
N GLU A 123 17.48 -5.67 5.85
CA GLU A 123 17.21 -5.97 4.44
C GLU A 123 15.71 -6.21 4.20
N LYS A 124 15.07 -6.94 5.12
CA LYS A 124 13.63 -7.23 5.09
C LYS A 124 12.78 -5.99 5.34
N GLU A 125 13.22 -5.12 6.23
CA GLU A 125 12.59 -3.83 6.49
C GLU A 125 12.65 -2.91 5.26
N GLU A 126 13.81 -2.81 4.61
CA GLU A 126 13.97 -2.04 3.37
C GLU A 126 13.11 -2.60 2.22
N ALA A 127 12.98 -3.94 2.13
CA ALA A 127 12.11 -4.58 1.15
C ALA A 127 10.63 -4.23 1.41
N SER A 128 10.20 -4.27 2.67
CA SER A 128 8.87 -3.83 3.10
C SER A 128 8.61 -2.37 2.75
N GLU A 129 9.54 -1.46 3.07
CA GLU A 129 9.40 -0.03 2.75
C GLU A 129 9.28 0.24 1.24
N LYS A 130 10.06 -0.49 0.41
CA LYS A 130 9.95 -0.38 -1.04
C LYS A 130 8.55 -0.77 -1.51
N LEU A 131 8.00 -1.87 -1.00
CA LEU A 131 6.64 -2.34 -1.31
C LEU A 131 5.57 -1.34 -0.85
N LEU A 132 5.73 -0.73 0.33
CA LEU A 132 4.83 0.34 0.81
C LEU A 132 4.85 1.58 -0.08
N LYS A 133 6.00 1.99 -0.60
CA LYS A 133 6.08 3.12 -1.56
C LYS A 133 5.29 2.83 -2.84
N TRP A 134 5.27 1.58 -3.30
CA TRP A 134 4.43 1.18 -4.44
C TRP A 134 2.94 1.21 -4.09
N HIS A 135 2.57 0.72 -2.91
CA HIS A 135 1.20 0.84 -2.39
C HIS A 135 0.74 2.30 -2.31
N GLU A 136 1.53 3.19 -1.74
CA GLU A 136 1.20 4.61 -1.59
C GLU A 136 0.95 5.30 -2.94
N ARG A 137 1.82 5.02 -3.93
CA ARG A 137 1.64 5.54 -5.30
C ARG A 137 0.36 5.06 -5.95
N LEU A 138 0.02 3.78 -5.78
CA LEU A 138 -1.21 3.21 -6.32
C LEU A 138 -2.46 3.74 -5.58
N ALA A 139 -2.38 3.90 -4.27
CA ALA A 139 -3.44 4.51 -3.47
C ALA A 139 -3.72 5.95 -3.90
N MET A 140 -2.68 6.74 -4.18
CA MET A 140 -2.84 8.07 -4.77
C MET A 140 -3.53 8.02 -6.15
N ALA A 141 -3.20 7.05 -7.01
CA ALA A 141 -3.90 6.90 -8.29
C ALA A 141 -5.40 6.60 -8.11
N VAL A 142 -5.75 5.73 -7.14
CA VAL A 142 -7.16 5.44 -6.80
C VAL A 142 -7.91 6.71 -6.38
N THR A 143 -7.32 7.54 -5.52
CA THR A 143 -7.98 8.78 -5.07
C THR A 143 -8.19 9.78 -6.20
N PHE A 144 -7.24 9.91 -7.13
CA PHE A 144 -7.44 10.74 -8.33
C PHE A 144 -8.58 10.22 -9.21
N PHE A 145 -8.70 8.91 -9.42
CA PHE A 145 -9.82 8.34 -10.17
C PHE A 145 -11.16 8.58 -9.48
N GLN A 146 -11.23 8.45 -8.16
CA GLN A 146 -12.44 8.76 -7.38
C GLN A 146 -12.85 10.23 -7.55
N VAL A 147 -11.91 11.17 -7.44
CA VAL A 147 -12.17 12.60 -7.65
C VAL A 147 -12.66 12.85 -9.08
N ALA A 148 -12.06 12.21 -10.09
CA ALA A 148 -12.50 12.34 -11.48
C ALA A 148 -13.95 11.85 -11.68
N ILE A 149 -14.31 10.70 -11.11
CA ILE A 149 -15.67 10.15 -11.15
C ILE A 149 -16.67 11.11 -10.48
N ALA A 150 -16.33 11.65 -9.31
CA ALA A 150 -17.18 12.61 -8.60
C ALA A 150 -17.42 13.90 -9.41
N VAL A 151 -16.37 14.43 -10.05
CA VAL A 151 -16.48 15.63 -10.91
C VAL A 151 -17.33 15.34 -12.16
N ILE A 152 -17.19 14.16 -12.77
CA ILE A 152 -18.02 13.74 -13.90
C ILE A 152 -19.50 13.64 -13.47
N ALA A 153 -19.78 13.04 -12.31
CA ALA A 153 -21.14 12.93 -11.78
C ALA A 153 -21.79 14.31 -11.57
N ILE A 154 -21.08 15.25 -10.94
CA ILE A 154 -21.55 16.64 -10.74
C ILE A 154 -21.78 17.33 -12.11
N GLY A 155 -20.88 17.12 -13.07
CA GLY A 155 -20.99 17.71 -14.41
C GLY A 155 -22.21 17.21 -15.19
N VAL A 156 -22.52 15.91 -15.06
CA VAL A 156 -23.71 15.29 -15.64
C VAL A 156 -24.99 15.83 -14.99
N LEU A 157 -25.04 15.90 -13.66
CA LEU A 157 -26.18 16.44 -12.90
C LEU A 157 -26.46 17.91 -13.22
N THR A 158 -25.41 18.72 -13.40
CA THR A 158 -25.55 20.17 -13.62
C THR A 158 -25.89 20.52 -15.09
N ARG A 159 -25.86 19.55 -16.03
CA ARG A 159 -26.06 19.74 -17.49
C ARG A 159 -25.19 20.86 -18.11
N LYS A 160 -24.10 21.28 -17.44
CA LYS A 160 -23.20 22.34 -17.89
C LYS A 160 -21.94 21.74 -18.51
N LYS A 161 -21.74 21.95 -19.82
CA LYS A 161 -20.58 21.47 -20.60
C LYS A 161 -19.21 21.91 -20.04
N PHE A 162 -19.16 22.99 -19.26
CA PHE A 162 -17.94 23.48 -18.60
C PHE A 162 -17.37 22.49 -17.57
N PHE A 163 -18.23 21.84 -16.79
CA PHE A 163 -17.80 20.83 -15.80
C PHE A 163 -17.32 19.54 -16.46
N PHE A 164 -17.83 19.20 -17.65
CA PHE A 164 -17.36 18.05 -18.42
C PHE A 164 -15.90 18.23 -18.86
N TYR A 165 -15.51 19.44 -19.30
CA TYR A 165 -14.12 19.76 -19.62
C TYR A 165 -13.20 19.71 -18.39
N MET A 166 -13.63 20.21 -17.23
CA MET A 166 -12.84 20.10 -15.99
C MET A 166 -12.69 18.65 -15.49
N GLY A 167 -13.73 17.83 -15.63
CA GLY A 167 -13.64 16.40 -15.32
C GLY A 167 -12.69 15.67 -16.27
N SER A 168 -12.72 16.00 -17.56
CA SER A 168 -11.82 15.43 -18.57
C SER A 168 -10.35 15.83 -18.33
N THR A 169 -10.06 17.07 -17.95
CA THR A 169 -8.68 17.49 -17.61
C THR A 169 -8.18 16.85 -16.33
N SER A 170 -9.02 16.74 -15.29
CA SER A 170 -8.66 16.02 -14.06
C SER A 170 -8.41 14.53 -14.33
N GLY A 171 -9.25 13.89 -15.15
CA GLY A 171 -9.06 12.51 -15.59
C GLY A 171 -7.77 12.30 -16.41
N LEU A 172 -7.40 13.25 -17.28
CA LEU A 172 -6.13 13.24 -18.01
C LEU A 172 -4.91 13.40 -17.08
N ILE A 173 -5.03 14.20 -16.02
CA ILE A 173 -3.97 14.33 -15.00
C ILE A 173 -3.82 13.01 -14.22
N GLY A 174 -4.93 12.35 -13.85
CA GLY A 174 -4.91 11.02 -13.24
C GLY A 174 -4.27 9.95 -14.14
N LEU A 175 -4.62 9.95 -15.44
CA LEU A 175 -3.99 9.11 -16.46
C LEU A 175 -2.49 9.40 -16.61
N GLY A 176 -2.10 10.67 -16.54
CA GLY A 176 -0.69 11.08 -16.56
C GLY A 176 0.09 10.54 -15.37
N CYS A 177 -0.47 10.63 -14.15
CA CYS A 177 0.12 10.01 -12.96
C CYS A 177 0.22 8.48 -13.09
N PHE A 178 -0.79 7.83 -13.65
CA PHE A 178 -0.80 6.37 -13.87
C PHE A 178 0.24 5.92 -14.92
N ILE A 179 0.39 6.68 -16.01
CA ILE A 179 1.41 6.42 -17.03
C ILE A 179 2.81 6.71 -16.49
N SER A 180 2.97 7.76 -15.69
CA SER A 180 4.25 8.07 -15.02
C SER A 180 4.65 6.97 -14.04
N PHE A 181 3.67 6.38 -13.33
CA PHE A 181 3.87 5.16 -12.52
C PHE A 181 4.34 3.96 -13.37
N PHE A 182 3.75 3.76 -14.56
CA PHE A 182 4.14 2.68 -15.47
C PHE A 182 5.52 2.91 -16.11
N PHE A 183 5.91 4.16 -16.36
CA PHE A 183 7.18 4.52 -17.00
C PHE A 183 8.35 4.62 -16.01
N LEU A 184 8.07 4.75 -14.72
CA LEU A 184 9.08 4.78 -13.64
C LEU A 184 9.27 3.42 -12.94
N ARG A 185 8.74 2.35 -13.56
CA ARG A 185 9.02 0.95 -13.24
C ARG A 185 10.28 0.50 -14.00
#